data_AF-A0A414G167-F1
#
_entry.id   AF-A0A414G167-F1
#
_cell.length_a   1.000
_cell.length_b   1.000
_cell.length_c   1.000
_cell.angle_alpha   90.00
_cell.angle_beta   90.00
_cell.angle_gamma   90.00
#
_symmetry.space_group_name_H-M   'P 1'
#
loop_
_entity.id
_entity.type
_entity.pdbx_description
1 polymer ?
#
loop_
_entity_poly.entity_id
_entity_poly.type
_entity_poly.pdbx_seq_one_letter_code
_entity_poly.pdbx_strand_id
1 'polypeptide(L)'
;MKRIFYIGLCMMVLAMICNDCKKEPINTEIEGHWQLLEFTTKADNKVHSCERIYYSIQLWVVEVVEKQGPQGLTPFRGRYQYDEASNSITLNDMSTYDLPENSRPAEVWELEPYGLNNVNTTFKVVETNGKYMTLESDYAILKFKKF
;
A
#
# COMPACT_ATOMS: atom_id res chain seq x y z
N MET A 1 24.37 -47.21 -7.62
CA MET A 1 22.98 -46.89 -8.01
C MET A 1 22.14 -46.35 -6.86
N LYS A 2 21.92 -47.09 -5.75
CA LYS A 2 21.10 -46.62 -4.61
C LYS A 2 21.55 -45.27 -4.00
N ARG A 3 22.85 -45.05 -3.78
CA ARG A 3 23.38 -43.76 -3.26
C ARG A 3 23.11 -42.55 -4.16
N ILE A 4 23.23 -42.71 -5.49
CA ILE A 4 22.97 -41.63 -6.46
C ILE A 4 21.47 -41.30 -6.47
N PHE A 5 20.62 -42.32 -6.35
CA PHE A 5 19.17 -42.16 -6.22
C PHE A 5 18.78 -41.38 -4.95
N TYR A 6 19.36 -41.71 -3.79
CA TYR A 6 19.08 -40.98 -2.54
C TYR A 6 19.59 -39.53 -2.55
N ILE A 7 20.73 -39.27 -3.19
CA ILE A 7 21.26 -37.91 -3.35
C ILE A 7 20.38 -37.08 -4.28
N GLY A 8 19.92 -37.66 -5.40
CA GLY A 8 18.99 -37.02 -6.32
C GLY A 8 17.64 -36.72 -5.65
N LEU A 9 17.11 -37.65 -4.87
CA LEU A 9 15.88 -37.47 -4.10
C LEU A 9 16.03 -36.37 -3.03
N CYS A 10 17.15 -36.33 -2.30
CA CYS A 10 17.41 -35.26 -1.33
C CYS A 10 17.52 -33.88 -1.98
N MET A 11 18.20 -33.77 -3.13
CA MET A 11 18.27 -32.49 -3.86
C MET A 11 16.92 -32.04 -4.41
N MET A 12 16.08 -32.98 -4.87
CA MET A 12 14.72 -32.68 -5.32
C MET A 12 13.82 -32.21 -4.17
N VAL A 13 13.89 -32.87 -3.01
CA VAL A 13 13.15 -32.44 -1.82
C VAL A 13 13.63 -31.07 -1.35
N LEU A 14 14.95 -30.85 -1.26
CA LEU A 14 15.53 -29.55 -0.86
C LEU A 14 15.13 -28.43 -1.83
N ALA A 15 15.08 -28.71 -3.14
CA ALA A 15 14.61 -27.75 -4.13
C ALA A 15 13.12 -27.39 -3.95
N MET A 16 12.28 -28.31 -3.44
CA MET A 16 10.86 -28.03 -3.18
C MET A 16 10.66 -27.13 -1.94
N ILE A 17 11.41 -27.33 -0.86
CA ILE A 17 11.28 -26.52 0.39
C ILE A 17 11.89 -25.12 0.30
N CYS A 18 12.72 -24.82 -0.71
CA CYS A 18 13.31 -23.49 -0.87
C CYS A 18 12.48 -22.49 -1.70
N ASN A 19 11.27 -22.85 -2.17
CA ASN A 19 10.50 -21.99 -3.09
C ASN A 19 9.64 -20.89 -2.43
N ASP A 20 9.46 -20.88 -1.11
CA ASP A 20 8.60 -19.88 -0.44
C ASP A 20 9.39 -18.96 0.50
N CYS A 21 10.48 -18.38 -0.01
CA CYS A 21 11.13 -17.24 0.65
C CYS A 21 10.41 -15.93 0.29
N LYS A 22 9.12 -15.83 0.61
CA LYS A 22 8.41 -14.53 0.57
C LYS A 22 8.70 -13.81 1.87
N LYS A 23 9.08 -12.53 1.78
CA LYS A 23 9.22 -11.70 2.98
C LYS A 23 7.84 -11.56 3.63
N GLU A 24 7.79 -11.84 4.92
CA GLU A 24 6.59 -11.71 5.73
C GLU A 24 6.18 -10.24 5.85
N PRO A 25 4.88 -9.92 5.77
CA PRO A 25 4.37 -8.58 6.09
C PRO A 25 4.76 -8.16 7.52
N ILE A 26 5.04 -6.87 7.72
CA ILE A 26 5.16 -6.21 9.02
C ILE A 26 3.82 -6.25 9.79
N ASN A 27 2.69 -6.00 9.11
CA ASN A 27 1.33 -6.09 9.66
C ASN A 27 0.37 -6.66 8.61
N THR A 28 -0.10 -7.89 8.83
CA THR A 28 -0.94 -8.64 7.88
C THR A 28 -2.36 -8.08 7.70
N GLU A 29 -2.85 -7.29 8.66
CA GLU A 29 -4.17 -6.66 8.59
C GLU A 29 -4.15 -5.35 7.80
N ILE A 30 -3.02 -4.64 7.78
CA ILE A 30 -2.84 -3.37 7.08
C ILE A 30 -2.21 -3.58 5.69
N GLU A 31 -1.25 -4.47 5.56
CA GLU A 31 -0.57 -4.71 4.29
C GLU A 31 -1.44 -5.51 3.31
N GLY A 32 -1.24 -5.21 2.03
CA GLY A 32 -1.95 -5.80 0.91
C GLY A 32 -2.38 -4.77 -0.12
N HIS A 33 -3.28 -5.20 -1.00
CA HIS A 33 -3.88 -4.35 -2.02
C HIS A 33 -5.26 -3.90 -1.55
N TRP A 34 -5.50 -2.61 -1.62
CA TRP A 34 -6.71 -1.97 -1.14
C TRP A 34 -7.29 -1.10 -2.25
N GLN A 35 -8.60 -1.17 -2.42
CA GLN A 35 -9.36 -0.17 -3.18
C GLN A 35 -9.81 0.91 -2.20
N LEU A 36 -9.51 2.17 -2.49
CA LEU A 36 -10.14 3.31 -1.82
C LEU A 36 -11.56 3.43 -2.38
N LEU A 37 -12.57 3.31 -1.53
CA LEU A 37 -13.98 3.39 -1.92
C LEU A 37 -14.49 4.83 -1.88
N GLU A 38 -14.14 5.54 -0.82
CA GLU A 38 -14.45 6.95 -0.63
C GLU A 38 -13.48 7.57 0.37
N PHE A 39 -13.35 8.89 0.30
CA PHE A 39 -12.78 9.67 1.39
C PHE A 39 -13.63 10.89 1.72
N THR A 40 -13.61 11.31 2.97
CA THR A 40 -14.33 12.49 3.46
C THR A 40 -13.34 13.52 3.96
N THR A 41 -13.32 14.70 3.37
CA THR A 41 -12.46 15.82 3.77
C THR A 41 -12.97 16.46 5.06
N LYS A 42 -12.08 16.69 6.03
CA LYS A 42 -12.47 17.19 7.37
C LYS A 42 -12.79 18.67 7.39
N ALA A 43 -12.27 19.44 6.43
CA ALA A 43 -12.49 20.89 6.34
C ALA A 43 -13.96 21.24 6.02
N ASP A 44 -14.61 20.46 5.16
CA ASP A 44 -15.95 20.74 4.62
C ASP A 44 -16.93 19.56 4.73
N ASN A 45 -16.48 18.41 5.25
CA ASN A 45 -17.24 17.15 5.31
C ASN A 45 -17.73 16.64 3.95
N LYS A 46 -17.03 17.01 2.87
CA LYS A 46 -17.38 16.55 1.53
C LYS A 46 -16.93 15.12 1.32
N VAL A 47 -17.84 14.30 0.81
CA VAL A 47 -17.57 12.90 0.44
C VAL A 47 -17.15 12.83 -1.02
N HIS A 48 -16.02 12.16 -1.27
CA HIS A 48 -15.47 11.90 -2.58
C HIS A 48 -15.55 10.40 -2.86
N SER A 49 -16.35 10.00 -3.84
CA SER A 49 -16.44 8.60 -4.28
C SER A 49 -15.23 8.24 -5.14
N CYS A 50 -14.70 7.03 -4.95
CA CYS A 50 -13.51 6.53 -5.65
C CYS A 50 -13.82 5.18 -6.32
N GLU A 51 -13.80 5.13 -7.64
CA GLU A 51 -14.14 3.89 -8.36
C GLU A 51 -12.92 3.00 -8.59
N ARG A 52 -11.79 3.57 -9.00
CA ARG A 52 -10.63 2.81 -9.50
C ARG A 52 -9.31 3.27 -8.89
N ILE A 53 -9.38 3.77 -7.65
CA ILE A 53 -8.23 4.22 -6.87
C ILE A 53 -7.76 3.08 -5.96
N TYR A 54 -6.47 2.78 -6.01
CA TYR A 54 -5.88 1.66 -5.30
C TYR A 54 -4.65 2.07 -4.52
N TYR A 55 -4.52 1.49 -3.32
CA TYR A 55 -3.38 1.58 -2.44
C TYR A 55 -2.74 0.18 -2.35
N SER A 56 -1.47 0.06 -2.68
CA SER A 56 -0.69 -1.16 -2.44
C SER A 56 0.31 -0.89 -1.34
N ILE A 57 0.14 -1.53 -0.19
CA ILE A 57 0.97 -1.34 1.00
C ILE A 57 1.73 -2.65 1.23
N GLN A 58 3.04 -2.61 1.13
CA GLN A 58 3.88 -3.78 1.37
C GLN A 58 5.27 -3.37 1.89
N LEU A 59 5.67 -4.00 2.98
CA LEU A 59 6.91 -3.80 3.73
C LEU A 59 7.16 -2.33 4.04
N TRP A 60 8.03 -1.67 3.29
CA TRP A 60 8.43 -0.28 3.53
C TRP A 60 7.90 0.66 2.45
N VAL A 61 6.96 0.20 1.62
CA VAL A 61 6.53 0.87 0.39
C VAL A 61 5.01 0.97 0.35
N VAL A 62 4.53 2.15 -0.05
CA VAL A 62 3.15 2.38 -0.48
C VAL A 62 3.15 2.82 -1.93
N GLU A 63 2.18 2.35 -2.71
CA GLU A 63 1.88 2.85 -4.05
C GLU A 63 0.41 3.25 -4.12
N VAL A 64 0.14 4.43 -4.68
CA VAL A 64 -1.21 4.94 -4.94
C VAL A 64 -1.39 5.13 -6.45
N VAL A 65 -2.46 4.59 -7.01
CA VAL A 65 -2.66 4.56 -8.46
C VAL A 65 -4.14 4.52 -8.82
N GLU A 66 -4.48 5.16 -9.94
CA GLU A 66 -5.73 4.88 -10.64
C GLU A 66 -5.51 3.77 -11.67
N LYS A 67 -6.20 2.63 -11.53
CA LYS A 67 -6.05 1.53 -12.49
C LYS A 67 -7.18 1.56 -13.52
N GLN A 68 -6.92 1.99 -14.75
CA GLN A 68 -7.92 2.05 -15.84
C GLN A 68 -9.19 2.85 -15.46
N GLY A 69 -9.03 3.92 -14.68
CA GLY A 69 -10.11 4.85 -14.35
C GLY A 69 -10.21 6.02 -15.33
N PRO A 70 -11.26 6.84 -15.20
CA PRO A 70 -11.55 7.92 -16.14
C PRO A 70 -10.71 9.18 -15.90
N GLN A 71 -10.00 9.31 -14.78
CA GLN A 71 -9.34 10.57 -14.41
C GLN A 71 -7.93 10.71 -15.00
N GLY A 72 -7.28 9.62 -15.39
CA GLY A 72 -5.92 9.62 -15.93
C GLY A 72 -4.89 10.07 -14.89
N LEU A 73 -5.08 9.70 -13.62
CA LEU A 73 -4.22 10.18 -12.53
C LEU A 73 -2.80 9.62 -12.61
N THR A 74 -1.82 10.46 -12.26
CA THR A 74 -0.41 10.06 -12.15
C THR A 74 -0.22 9.14 -10.94
N PRO A 75 0.42 7.97 -11.08
CA PRO A 75 0.70 7.11 -9.95
C PRO A 75 1.87 7.64 -9.10
N PHE A 76 1.78 7.43 -7.79
CA PHE A 76 2.83 7.82 -6.84
C PHE A 76 3.23 6.67 -5.94
N ARG A 77 4.48 6.68 -5.49
CA ARG A 77 5.03 5.74 -4.53
C ARG A 77 5.70 6.51 -3.39
N GLY A 78 5.63 5.96 -2.19
CA GLY A 78 6.31 6.52 -1.03
C GLY A 78 6.79 5.43 -0.06
N ARG A 79 7.38 5.88 1.04
CA ARG A 79 7.80 5.02 2.14
C ARG A 79 6.64 4.82 3.09
N TYR A 80 6.38 3.57 3.46
CA TYR A 80 5.39 3.20 4.45
C TYR A 80 6.06 2.74 5.75
N GLN A 81 5.49 3.14 6.87
CA GLN A 81 5.89 2.71 8.21
C GLN A 81 4.63 2.50 9.05
N TYR A 82 4.62 1.43 9.85
CA TYR A 82 3.61 1.18 10.86
C TYR A 82 4.22 1.38 12.25
N ASP A 83 3.53 2.15 13.09
CA ASP A 83 3.84 2.30 14.51
C ASP A 83 2.76 1.61 15.33
N GLU A 84 3.14 0.49 15.95
CA GLU A 84 2.27 -0.32 16.80
C GLU A 84 1.84 0.43 18.07
N ALA A 85 2.70 1.27 18.65
CA ALA A 85 2.41 1.94 19.91
C ALA A 85 1.31 3.01 19.75
N SER A 86 1.28 3.69 18.61
CA SER A 86 0.27 4.70 18.29
C SER A 86 -0.85 4.18 17.39
N ASN A 87 -0.79 2.91 16.97
CA ASN A 87 -1.65 2.29 15.95
C ASN A 87 -1.85 3.20 14.73
N SER A 88 -0.73 3.70 14.20
CA SER A 88 -0.72 4.68 13.12
C SER A 88 0.19 4.23 11.99
N ILE A 89 -0.11 4.67 10.77
CA ILE A 89 0.75 4.49 9.61
C ILE A 89 1.27 5.84 9.14
N THR A 90 2.50 5.87 8.65
CA THR A 90 3.07 7.07 8.03
C THR A 90 3.44 6.77 6.59
N LEU A 91 3.00 7.63 5.68
CA LEU A 91 3.43 7.66 4.29
C LEU A 91 4.37 8.85 4.12
N ASN A 92 5.58 8.63 3.59
CA ASN A 92 6.58 9.68 3.43
C ASN A 92 7.15 9.70 2.02
N ASP A 93 7.64 10.87 1.59
CA ASP A 93 8.34 11.08 0.34
C ASP A 93 7.59 10.57 -0.88
N MET A 94 6.28 10.87 -0.97
CA MET A 94 5.49 10.51 -2.14
C MET A 94 6.09 11.14 -3.41
N SER A 95 6.43 10.30 -4.39
CA SER A 95 7.12 10.71 -5.61
C SER A 95 6.64 9.90 -6.83
N THR A 96 6.89 10.42 -8.02
CA THR A 96 6.82 9.62 -9.25
C THR A 96 7.92 8.55 -9.23
N TYR A 97 7.75 7.45 -9.97
CA TYR A 97 8.65 6.29 -9.89
C TYR A 97 8.87 5.54 -11.21
N ASP A 98 8.67 6.20 -12.36
CA ASP A 98 8.80 5.56 -13.68
C ASP A 98 10.25 5.16 -14.00
N LEU A 99 11.16 6.14 -14.12
CA LEU A 99 12.61 5.93 -14.20
C LEU A 99 13.31 6.73 -13.09
N PRO A 100 14.42 6.23 -12.51
CA PRO A 100 15.13 6.93 -11.43
C PRO A 100 15.50 8.38 -11.77
N GLU A 101 15.97 8.63 -13.00
CA GLU A 101 16.32 9.99 -13.46
C GLU A 101 15.12 10.95 -13.58
N ASN A 102 13.90 10.42 -13.66
CA ASN A 102 12.66 11.18 -13.85
C ASN A 102 11.78 11.18 -12.59
N SER A 103 12.28 10.61 -11.48
CA SER A 103 11.58 10.67 -10.21
C SER A 103 11.60 12.10 -9.68
N ARG A 104 10.42 12.61 -9.34
CA ARG A 104 10.26 13.90 -8.65
C ARG A 104 9.30 13.74 -7.48
N PRO A 105 9.44 14.57 -6.43
CA PRO A 105 8.39 14.72 -5.43
C PRO A 105 7.04 15.03 -6.07
N ALA A 106 5.98 14.46 -5.49
CA ALA A 106 4.62 14.82 -5.85
C ALA A 106 4.34 16.28 -5.44
N GLU A 107 3.59 17.00 -6.26
CA GLU A 107 2.96 18.23 -5.81
C GLU A 107 1.70 17.85 -5.00
N VAL A 108 1.38 18.66 -3.98
CA VAL A 108 0.29 18.34 -3.04
C VAL A 108 -1.04 18.11 -3.75
N TRP A 109 -1.38 18.96 -4.73
CA TRP A 109 -2.64 18.86 -5.47
C TRP A 109 -2.75 17.57 -6.30
N GLU A 110 -1.63 16.96 -6.68
CA GLU A 110 -1.63 15.68 -7.41
C GLU A 110 -2.02 14.50 -6.50
N LEU A 111 -1.85 14.67 -5.19
CA LEU A 111 -2.16 13.67 -4.17
C LEU A 111 -3.60 13.79 -3.65
N GLU A 112 -4.25 14.95 -3.82
CA GLU A 112 -5.61 15.21 -3.33
C GLU A 112 -6.65 14.18 -3.81
N PRO A 113 -6.66 13.73 -5.08
CA PRO A 113 -7.59 12.71 -5.56
C PRO A 113 -7.42 11.35 -4.86
N TYR A 114 -6.27 11.12 -4.22
CA TYR A 114 -6.00 9.92 -3.42
C TYR A 114 -6.42 10.07 -1.95
N GLY A 115 -6.94 11.22 -1.53
CA GLY A 115 -7.25 11.51 -0.12
C GLY A 115 -6.04 11.95 0.70
N LEU A 116 -5.02 12.51 0.05
CA LEU A 116 -3.77 12.97 0.66
C LEU A 116 -3.59 14.48 0.38
N ASN A 117 -3.28 15.29 1.39
CA ASN A 117 -2.99 16.73 1.22
C ASN A 117 -1.53 17.08 1.52
N ASN A 118 -0.65 16.09 1.61
CA ASN A 118 0.75 16.29 1.90
C ASN A 118 1.57 15.10 1.39
N VAL A 119 2.83 15.36 1.01
CA VAL A 119 3.81 14.32 0.63
C VAL A 119 4.19 13.43 1.82
N ASN A 120 4.03 13.95 3.03
CA ASN A 120 4.19 13.22 4.28
C ASN A 120 2.87 13.26 5.05
N THR A 121 2.24 12.10 5.21
CA THR A 121 0.92 11.98 5.86
C THR A 121 0.98 10.90 6.93
N THR A 122 0.50 11.23 8.13
CA THR A 122 0.26 10.23 9.19
C THR A 122 -1.23 9.95 9.27
N PHE A 123 -1.58 8.67 9.31
CA PHE A 123 -2.94 8.21 9.53
C PHE A 123 -3.02 7.42 10.82
N LYS A 124 -4.05 7.67 11.62
CA LYS A 124 -4.51 6.73 12.62
C LYS A 124 -5.26 5.59 11.93
N VAL A 125 -5.00 4.36 12.34
CA VAL A 125 -5.81 3.20 11.94
C VAL A 125 -7.05 3.17 12.84
N VAL A 126 -8.20 3.56 12.29
CA VAL A 126 -9.46 3.65 13.05
C VAL A 126 -10.10 2.27 13.19
N GLU A 127 -10.13 1.50 12.10
CA GLU A 127 -10.69 0.16 12.05
C GLU A 127 -9.96 -0.66 11.00
N THR A 128 -9.68 -1.93 11.28
CA THR A 128 -9.33 -2.93 10.27
C THR A 128 -9.87 -4.30 10.69
N ASN A 129 -10.27 -5.11 9.72
CA ASN A 129 -10.68 -6.50 9.92
C ASN A 129 -10.12 -7.43 8.84
N GLY A 130 -9.05 -6.99 8.16
CA GLY A 130 -8.45 -7.70 7.04
C GLY A 130 -9.29 -7.73 5.75
N LYS A 131 -10.51 -7.19 5.74
CA LYS A 131 -11.34 -7.01 4.52
C LYS A 131 -11.67 -5.54 4.26
N TYR A 132 -11.87 -4.78 5.32
CA TYR A 132 -12.11 -3.34 5.30
C TYR A 132 -11.11 -2.67 6.22
N MET A 133 -10.74 -1.44 5.86
CA MET A 133 -9.84 -0.61 6.66
C MET A 133 -10.32 0.84 6.59
N THR A 134 -10.30 1.53 7.71
CA THR A 134 -10.57 2.97 7.80
C THR A 134 -9.35 3.67 8.36
N LEU A 135 -8.84 4.64 7.60
CA LEU A 135 -7.71 5.47 7.99
C LEU A 135 -8.16 6.91 8.20
N GLU A 136 -7.60 7.59 9.19
CA GLU A 136 -7.92 8.98 9.49
C GLU A 136 -6.65 9.82 9.64
N SER A 137 -6.53 10.88 8.86
CA SER A 137 -5.52 11.93 9.02
C SER A 137 -6.15 13.22 9.57
N ASP A 138 -5.34 14.26 9.69
CA ASP A 138 -5.82 15.64 9.91
C ASP A 138 -6.62 16.18 8.71
N TYR A 139 -6.40 15.63 7.52
CA TYR A 139 -7.07 16.02 6.28
C TYR A 139 -8.37 15.28 6.00
N ALA A 140 -8.36 13.95 6.06
CA ALA A 140 -9.48 13.15 5.57
C ALA A 140 -9.65 11.80 6.30
N ILE A 141 -10.86 11.27 6.20
CA ILE A 141 -11.20 9.89 6.59
C ILE A 141 -11.33 9.06 5.32
N LEU A 142 -10.52 8.02 5.16
CA LEU A 142 -10.45 7.17 3.98
C LEU A 142 -11.02 5.78 4.31
N LYS A 143 -11.91 5.27 3.46
CA LYS A 143 -12.50 3.94 3.61
C LYS A 143 -12.04 3.01 2.49
N PHE A 144 -11.53 1.85 2.88
CA PHE A 144 -10.93 0.89 1.98
C PHE A 144 -11.63 -0.46 2.01
N LYS A 145 -11.52 -1.19 0.90
CA LYS A 145 -11.84 -2.60 0.77
C LYS A 145 -10.65 -3.36 0.21
N LYS A 146 -10.33 -4.52 0.77
CA LYS A 146 -9.23 -5.37 0.30
C LYS A 146 -9.55 -5.94 -1.09
N PHE A 147 -8.56 -5.92 -1.97
CA PHE A 147 -8.62 -6.42 -3.34
C PHE A 147 -7.99 -7.80 -3.46
#